data_AF-A0A950BHI7-F1
#
_entry.id   AF-A0A950BHI7-F1
#
_cell.length_a   1.000
_cell.length_b   1.000
_cell.length_c   1.000
_cell.angle_alpha   90.00
_cell.angle_beta   90.00
_cell.angle_gamma   90.00
#
_symmetry.space_group_name_H-M   'P 1'
#
loop_
_entity.id
_entity.type
_entity.pdbx_description
1 polymer ?
#
loop_
_entity_poly.entity_id
_entity_poly.type
_entity_poly.pdbx_seq_one_letter_code
_entity_poly.pdbx_strand_id
1 'polypeptide(L)'
;AYPSSVLMNAIPARVAGVREIIMVVPTPDGVKNPLVLAAALLGGVDRVFTIGGAQAVAALAYGTDTIPAVDKICGPGNAYVASAKRRVFGTVGIDMIAGPSEILVLCDGTTDPRWVAMDLFSQAEHDELAQSILLCPDEGFIKRVEEAIQELLPSMPRAEVIATSLTHRGALVKVRDMAEACAIANEIAPEHLEISALEPQKWGAEIRHAGAIFLGRYTSESLGDYCAGPNHVLPTSRTARFSSPLGVYDFIKRSSVIEVSAEGAQTLGEIAAELAYGEGLQAHARSAEFRMRQG
;
A
#
# COMPACT_ATOMS: atom_id res chain seq x y z
N ALA A 1 -15.38 -8.40 -5.16
CA ALA A 1 -14.56 -8.76 -6.33
C ALA A 1 -14.27 -7.47 -7.09
N TYR A 2 -13.02 -7.01 -7.08
CA TYR A 2 -12.67 -5.62 -7.41
C TYR A 2 -11.84 -5.58 -8.70
N PRO A 3 -12.42 -5.17 -9.85
CA PRO A 3 -11.66 -5.08 -11.10
C PRO A 3 -10.56 -4.02 -11.04
N SER A 4 -10.77 -2.93 -10.28
CA SER A 4 -9.74 -1.91 -10.02
C SER A 4 -8.48 -2.51 -9.42
N SER A 5 -8.60 -3.37 -8.40
CA SER A 5 -7.45 -4.03 -7.78
C SER A 5 -6.68 -4.94 -8.73
N VAL A 6 -7.33 -5.53 -9.74
CA VAL A 6 -6.62 -6.28 -10.78
C VAL A 6 -5.74 -5.35 -11.61
N LEU A 7 -6.29 -4.23 -12.07
CA LEU A 7 -5.54 -3.24 -12.84
C LEU A 7 -4.36 -2.68 -12.04
N MET A 8 -4.62 -2.29 -10.79
CA MET A 8 -3.61 -1.71 -9.90
C MET A 8 -2.48 -2.69 -9.55
N ASN A 9 -2.73 -4.00 -9.52
CA ASN A 9 -1.66 -4.99 -9.33
C ASN A 9 -0.94 -5.37 -10.63
N ALA A 10 -1.69 -5.58 -11.73
CA ALA A 10 -1.15 -6.16 -12.95
C ALA A 10 -0.41 -5.13 -13.83
N ILE A 11 -0.91 -3.89 -13.92
CA ILE A 11 -0.32 -2.86 -14.79
C ILE A 11 1.13 -2.55 -14.38
N PRO A 12 1.47 -2.27 -13.10
CA PRO A 12 2.86 -1.99 -12.73
C PRO A 12 3.80 -3.18 -12.99
N ALA A 13 3.32 -4.41 -12.80
CA ALA A 13 4.07 -5.62 -13.12
C ALA A 13 4.39 -5.73 -14.61
N ARG A 14 3.41 -5.44 -15.49
CA ARG A 14 3.65 -5.40 -16.94
C ARG A 14 4.59 -4.30 -17.36
N VAL A 15 4.42 -3.09 -16.81
CA VAL A 15 5.32 -1.97 -17.08
C VAL A 15 6.76 -2.29 -16.63
N ALA A 16 6.94 -3.03 -15.54
CA ALA A 16 8.25 -3.50 -15.07
C ALA A 16 8.87 -4.61 -15.95
N GLY A 17 8.14 -5.15 -16.92
CA GLY A 17 8.61 -6.23 -17.79
C GLY A 17 8.51 -7.62 -17.16
N VAL A 18 7.64 -7.82 -16.17
CA VAL A 18 7.36 -9.16 -15.62
C VAL A 18 6.83 -10.05 -16.75
N ARG A 19 7.51 -11.19 -16.97
CA ARG A 19 7.24 -12.09 -18.09
C ARG A 19 5.97 -12.92 -17.90
N GLU A 20 5.76 -13.46 -16.70
CA GLU A 20 4.58 -14.25 -16.36
C GLU A 20 3.85 -13.61 -15.17
N ILE A 21 2.57 -13.27 -15.35
CA ILE A 21 1.67 -12.72 -14.34
C ILE A 21 0.54 -13.70 -14.11
N ILE A 22 0.44 -14.18 -12.87
CA ILE A 22 -0.57 -15.13 -12.44
C ILE A 22 -1.55 -14.44 -11.49
N MET A 23 -2.83 -14.54 -11.81
CA MET A 23 -3.90 -14.10 -10.91
C MET A 23 -4.59 -15.31 -10.27
N VAL A 24 -4.77 -15.24 -8.96
CA VAL A 24 -5.64 -16.15 -8.21
C VAL A 24 -6.85 -15.37 -7.72
N VAL A 25 -8.05 -15.90 -7.93
CA VAL A 25 -9.30 -15.25 -7.52
C VAL A 25 -10.29 -16.31 -7.02
N PRO A 26 -10.85 -16.18 -5.80
CA PRO A 26 -11.89 -17.10 -5.36
C PRO A 26 -13.16 -16.90 -6.20
N THR A 27 -13.83 -18.01 -6.54
CA THR A 27 -15.15 -18.02 -7.17
C THR A 27 -16.13 -18.75 -6.26
N PRO A 28 -16.60 -18.12 -5.15
CA PRO A 28 -17.63 -18.70 -4.31
C PRO A 28 -18.83 -19.11 -5.17
N ASP A 29 -19.38 -20.29 -4.89
CA ASP A 29 -20.50 -20.89 -5.65
C ASP A 29 -20.22 -21.04 -7.16
N GLY A 30 -18.95 -21.02 -7.58
CA GLY A 30 -18.54 -21.10 -8.98
C GLY A 30 -18.76 -19.81 -9.78
N VAL A 31 -19.20 -18.73 -9.14
CA VAL A 31 -19.53 -17.46 -9.81
C VAL A 31 -18.26 -16.72 -10.20
N LYS A 32 -18.17 -16.37 -11.50
CA LYS A 32 -17.05 -15.61 -12.07
C LYS A 32 -17.53 -14.21 -12.41
N ASN A 33 -16.83 -13.19 -11.91
CA ASN A 33 -17.17 -11.79 -12.22
C ASN A 33 -16.59 -11.39 -13.59
N PRO A 34 -17.41 -11.04 -14.60
CA PRO A 34 -16.93 -10.67 -15.93
C PRO A 34 -15.99 -9.45 -15.94
N LEU A 35 -16.23 -8.47 -15.05
CA LEU A 35 -15.39 -7.28 -14.95
C LEU A 35 -13.98 -7.61 -14.46
N VAL A 36 -13.86 -8.56 -13.52
CA VAL A 36 -12.55 -9.03 -13.03
C VAL A 36 -11.76 -9.72 -14.14
N LEU A 37 -12.44 -10.55 -14.96
CA LEU A 37 -11.80 -11.21 -16.09
C LEU A 37 -11.42 -10.23 -17.21
N ALA A 38 -12.26 -9.23 -17.48
CA ALA A 38 -11.95 -8.16 -18.43
C ALA A 38 -10.75 -7.33 -17.95
N ALA A 39 -10.71 -6.96 -16.66
CA ALA A 39 -9.58 -6.25 -16.06
C ALA A 39 -8.30 -7.09 -16.10
N ALA A 40 -8.38 -8.41 -15.88
CA ALA A 40 -7.24 -9.31 -16.01
C ALA A 40 -6.68 -9.33 -17.43
N LEU A 41 -7.54 -9.41 -18.44
CA LEU A 41 -7.13 -9.34 -19.85
C LEU A 41 -6.47 -8.00 -20.17
N LEU A 42 -7.09 -6.88 -19.79
CA LEU A 42 -6.58 -5.53 -20.05
C LEU A 42 -5.28 -5.23 -19.30
N GLY A 43 -5.15 -5.71 -18.06
CA GLY A 43 -3.93 -5.61 -17.26
C GLY A 43 -2.81 -6.54 -17.70
N GLY A 44 -3.07 -7.41 -18.69
CA GLY A 44 -2.10 -8.34 -19.23
C GLY A 44 -1.81 -9.53 -18.30
N VAL A 45 -2.77 -10.05 -17.56
CA VAL A 45 -2.59 -11.30 -16.80
C VAL A 45 -2.47 -12.48 -17.77
N ASP A 46 -1.48 -13.37 -17.57
CA ASP A 46 -1.28 -14.54 -18.44
C ASP A 46 -2.19 -15.71 -18.08
N ARG A 47 -2.35 -15.97 -16.77
CA ARG A 47 -3.06 -17.14 -16.25
C ARG A 47 -3.93 -16.77 -15.06
N VAL A 48 -5.12 -17.35 -15.01
CA VAL A 48 -6.09 -17.12 -13.94
C VAL A 48 -6.48 -18.46 -13.32
N PHE A 49 -6.38 -18.56 -11.99
CA PHE A 49 -6.81 -19.73 -11.23
C PHE A 49 -7.92 -19.37 -10.25
N THR A 50 -8.96 -20.20 -10.19
CA THR A 50 -10.15 -19.96 -9.36
C THR A 50 -9.96 -20.49 -7.94
N ILE A 51 -8.98 -19.94 -7.22
CA ILE A 51 -8.65 -20.26 -5.83
C ILE A 51 -8.39 -18.96 -5.07
N GLY A 52 -8.66 -18.93 -3.77
CA GLY A 52 -8.38 -17.78 -2.90
C GLY A 52 -7.89 -18.21 -1.52
N GLY A 53 -7.74 -17.26 -0.60
CA GLY A 53 -7.35 -17.54 0.78
C GLY A 53 -5.89 -17.96 0.96
N ALA A 54 -5.57 -18.49 2.15
CA ALA A 54 -4.22 -18.90 2.52
C ALA A 54 -3.67 -20.01 1.61
N GLN A 55 -4.54 -20.90 1.13
CA GLN A 55 -4.19 -21.98 0.20
C GLN A 55 -3.76 -21.47 -1.18
N ALA A 56 -4.33 -20.35 -1.65
CA ALA A 56 -3.87 -19.73 -2.90
C ALA A 56 -2.46 -19.13 -2.73
N VAL A 57 -2.21 -18.47 -1.60
CA VAL A 57 -0.88 -17.94 -1.26
C VAL A 57 0.15 -19.07 -1.17
N ALA A 58 -0.19 -20.18 -0.52
CA ALA A 58 0.68 -21.35 -0.45
C ALA A 58 0.96 -21.97 -1.84
N ALA A 59 -0.07 -22.10 -2.68
CA ALA A 59 0.09 -22.61 -4.04
C ALA A 59 1.01 -21.73 -4.89
N LEU A 60 0.91 -20.40 -4.76
CA LEU A 60 1.80 -19.46 -5.43
C LEU A 60 3.23 -19.47 -4.86
N ALA A 61 3.39 -19.67 -3.56
CA ALA A 61 4.71 -19.67 -2.92
C ALA A 61 5.49 -20.97 -3.19
N TYR A 62 4.83 -22.12 -3.20
CA TYR A 62 5.48 -23.44 -3.26
C TYR A 62 5.26 -24.18 -4.58
N GLY A 63 4.31 -23.74 -5.39
CA GLY A 63 3.88 -24.46 -6.59
C GLY A 63 3.01 -25.68 -6.28
N THR A 64 2.28 -26.12 -7.29
CA THR A 64 1.50 -27.36 -7.37
C THR A 64 1.64 -27.94 -8.78
N ASP A 65 1.05 -29.11 -9.02
CA ASP A 65 1.01 -29.71 -10.37
C ASP A 65 0.37 -28.80 -11.43
N THR A 66 -0.48 -27.86 -11.01
CA THR A 66 -1.25 -26.97 -11.90
C THR A 66 -0.82 -25.50 -11.81
N ILE A 67 -0.49 -25.02 -10.61
CA ILE A 67 -0.14 -23.62 -10.32
C ILE A 67 1.36 -23.56 -10.10
N PRO A 68 2.14 -22.90 -10.97
CA PRO A 68 3.59 -22.79 -10.75
C PRO A 68 3.88 -21.88 -9.56
N ALA A 69 5.05 -22.08 -8.93
CA ALA A 69 5.57 -21.14 -7.95
C ALA A 69 5.94 -19.80 -8.62
N VAL A 70 5.79 -18.70 -7.90
CA VAL A 70 6.14 -17.33 -8.35
C VAL A 70 7.24 -16.72 -7.49
N ASP A 71 7.93 -15.71 -8.00
CA ASP A 71 8.99 -15.00 -7.27
C ASP A 71 8.47 -13.94 -6.28
N LYS A 72 7.27 -13.38 -6.54
CA LYS A 72 6.63 -12.36 -5.68
C LYS A 72 5.11 -12.47 -5.74
N ILE A 73 4.46 -12.32 -4.58
CA ILE A 73 3.00 -12.27 -4.42
C ILE A 73 2.59 -10.86 -4.00
N CYS A 74 1.73 -10.22 -4.78
CA CYS A 74 1.17 -8.91 -4.49
C CYS A 74 -0.35 -8.97 -4.30
N GLY A 75 -0.90 -7.92 -3.69
CA GLY A 75 -2.33 -7.70 -3.58
C GLY A 75 -2.84 -7.86 -2.14
N PRO A 76 -3.87 -7.08 -1.77
CA PRO A 76 -4.48 -7.14 -0.45
C PRO A 76 -5.36 -8.39 -0.32
N GLY A 77 -5.72 -8.71 0.92
CA GLY A 77 -6.67 -9.77 1.23
C GLY A 77 -7.02 -9.75 2.71
N ASN A 78 -7.98 -10.60 3.09
CA ASN A 78 -8.40 -10.72 4.48
C ASN A 78 -7.28 -11.23 5.41
N ALA A 79 -7.57 -11.30 6.71
CA ALA A 79 -6.63 -11.73 7.74
C ALA A 79 -5.92 -13.07 7.44
N TYR A 80 -6.57 -14.01 6.76
CA TYR A 80 -5.98 -15.29 6.37
C TYR A 80 -4.93 -15.13 5.26
N VAL A 81 -5.23 -14.31 4.25
CA VAL A 81 -4.27 -13.98 3.16
C VAL A 81 -3.07 -13.22 3.73
N ALA A 82 -3.32 -12.20 4.55
CA ALA A 82 -2.28 -11.43 5.21
C ALA A 82 -1.37 -12.32 6.08
N SER A 83 -1.96 -13.20 6.89
CA SER A 83 -1.21 -14.15 7.73
C SER A 83 -0.41 -15.16 6.89
N ALA A 84 -0.96 -15.64 5.77
CA ALA A 84 -0.28 -16.54 4.87
C ALA A 84 0.92 -15.86 4.18
N LYS A 85 0.74 -14.65 3.64
CA LYS A 85 1.81 -13.85 3.02
C LYS A 85 2.97 -13.65 4.00
N ARG A 86 2.66 -13.32 5.26
CA ARG A 86 3.66 -13.17 6.32
C ARG A 86 4.46 -14.45 6.56
N ARG A 87 3.83 -15.62 6.50
CA ARG A 87 4.48 -16.92 6.73
C ARG A 87 5.36 -17.38 5.57
N VAL A 88 5.04 -17.00 4.34
CA VAL A 88 5.80 -17.40 3.14
C VAL A 88 6.88 -16.39 2.75
N PHE A 89 6.89 -15.21 3.37
CA PHE A 89 7.93 -14.21 3.11
C PHE A 89 9.33 -14.77 3.39
N GLY A 90 10.23 -14.58 2.44
CA GLY A 90 11.59 -15.15 2.45
C GLY A 90 11.72 -16.36 1.53
N THR A 91 10.67 -17.18 1.39
CA THR A 91 10.56 -18.16 0.30
C THR A 91 10.13 -17.48 -0.99
N VAL A 92 9.18 -16.56 -0.88
CA VAL A 92 8.67 -15.72 -1.97
C VAL A 92 8.68 -14.26 -1.52
N GLY A 93 8.88 -13.33 -2.46
CA GLY A 93 8.69 -11.92 -2.19
C GLY A 93 7.23 -11.60 -1.88
N ILE A 94 6.98 -10.58 -1.07
CA ILE A 94 5.66 -9.97 -0.92
C ILE A 94 5.79 -8.45 -1.07
N ASP A 95 4.70 -7.79 -1.46
CA ASP A 95 4.56 -6.33 -1.42
C ASP A 95 4.51 -5.83 0.03
N MET A 96 3.45 -6.20 0.76
CA MET A 96 3.20 -5.78 2.13
C MET A 96 2.19 -6.69 2.82
N ILE A 97 2.12 -6.58 4.15
CA ILE A 97 1.04 -7.18 4.95
C ILE A 97 -0.03 -6.12 5.14
N ALA A 98 -1.09 -6.19 4.31
CA ALA A 98 -2.24 -5.31 4.44
C ALA A 98 -2.97 -5.60 5.77
N GLY A 99 -3.11 -4.58 6.59
CA GLY A 99 -4.13 -4.47 7.64
C GLY A 99 -5.45 -3.91 7.10
N PRO A 100 -6.42 -3.62 7.99
CA PRO A 100 -7.69 -2.98 7.63
C PRO A 100 -7.48 -1.64 6.91
N SER A 101 -8.42 -1.27 6.05
CA SER A 101 -8.32 -0.03 5.27
C SER A 101 -8.66 1.20 6.11
N GLU A 102 -8.00 2.33 5.83
CA GLU A 102 -8.03 3.53 6.65
C GLU A 102 -8.15 4.80 5.78
N ILE A 103 -8.97 5.77 6.21
CA ILE A 103 -8.99 7.14 5.65
C ILE A 103 -8.89 8.16 6.79
N LEU A 104 -8.06 9.17 6.57
CA LEU A 104 -7.96 10.35 7.42
C LEU A 104 -8.30 11.61 6.61
N VAL A 105 -9.32 12.34 7.02
CA VAL A 105 -9.74 13.60 6.39
C VAL A 105 -9.33 14.77 7.28
N LEU A 106 -8.50 15.67 6.75
CA LEU A 106 -8.22 16.97 7.35
C LEU A 106 -9.12 18.01 6.70
N CYS A 107 -9.99 18.66 7.47
CA CYS A 107 -10.88 19.68 6.93
C CYS A 107 -10.83 20.97 7.76
N ASP A 108 -10.73 22.12 7.10
CA ASP A 108 -10.71 23.45 7.74
C ASP A 108 -12.12 24.02 7.99
N GLY A 109 -13.17 23.24 7.73
CA GLY A 109 -14.57 23.63 7.90
C GLY A 109 -15.20 24.35 6.70
N THR A 110 -14.47 24.46 5.59
CA THR A 110 -14.91 25.22 4.40
C THR A 110 -15.51 24.38 3.28
N THR A 111 -15.54 23.05 3.45
CA THR A 111 -16.15 22.09 2.53
C THR A 111 -17.62 21.84 2.88
N ASP A 112 -18.43 21.37 1.94
CA ASP A 112 -19.79 20.90 2.27
C ASP A 112 -19.69 19.68 3.22
N PRO A 113 -20.35 19.70 4.40
CA PRO A 113 -20.27 18.59 5.36
C PRO A 113 -20.77 17.26 4.79
N ARG A 114 -21.65 17.28 3.79
CA ARG A 114 -22.13 16.07 3.10
C ARG A 114 -21.04 15.40 2.26
N TRP A 115 -20.09 16.17 1.74
CA TRP A 115 -18.97 15.61 0.98
C TRP A 115 -18.04 14.87 1.92
N VAL A 116 -17.66 15.50 3.04
CA VAL A 116 -16.83 14.85 4.07
C VAL A 116 -17.53 13.60 4.63
N ALA A 117 -18.85 13.63 4.84
CA ALA A 117 -19.59 12.45 5.25
C ALA A 117 -19.49 11.30 4.22
N MET A 118 -19.58 11.60 2.92
CA MET A 118 -19.38 10.62 1.86
C MET A 118 -17.95 10.10 1.77
N ASP A 119 -16.94 10.96 1.97
CA ASP A 119 -15.53 10.55 2.00
C ASP A 119 -15.26 9.60 3.19
N LEU A 120 -15.87 9.85 4.35
CA LEU A 120 -15.80 8.92 5.48
C LEU A 120 -16.52 7.58 5.18
N PHE A 121 -17.65 7.63 4.47
CA PHE A 121 -18.40 6.43 4.08
C PHE A 121 -17.68 5.61 3.03
N SER A 122 -17.00 6.25 2.07
CA SER A 122 -16.35 5.55 0.96
C SER A 122 -15.33 4.54 1.47
N GLN A 123 -14.62 4.84 2.56
CA GLN A 123 -13.75 3.87 3.21
C GLN A 123 -14.51 2.93 4.16
N ALA A 124 -15.43 3.46 4.98
CA ALA A 124 -16.17 2.68 5.98
C ALA A 124 -17.02 1.57 5.36
N GLU A 125 -17.45 1.72 4.10
CA GLU A 125 -18.23 0.69 3.42
C GLU A 125 -17.40 -0.53 3.00
N HIS A 126 -16.07 -0.47 2.98
CA HIS A 126 -15.24 -1.60 2.55
C HIS A 126 -15.41 -2.81 3.48
N ASP A 127 -15.24 -2.59 4.80
CA ASP A 127 -15.20 -3.63 5.82
C ASP A 127 -15.59 -3.06 7.19
N GLU A 128 -16.19 -3.88 8.06
CA GLU A 128 -16.55 -3.49 9.44
C GLU A 128 -15.34 -3.08 10.28
N LEU A 129 -14.15 -3.56 9.91
CA LEU A 129 -12.87 -3.21 10.54
C LEU A 129 -12.18 -2.00 9.90
N ALA A 130 -12.74 -1.39 8.85
CA ALA A 130 -12.21 -0.16 8.26
C ALA A 130 -12.26 0.99 9.27
N GLN A 131 -11.45 2.03 9.07
CA GLN A 131 -11.38 3.17 9.98
C GLN A 131 -11.44 4.49 9.20
N SER A 132 -12.40 5.34 9.58
CA SER A 132 -12.58 6.67 8.99
C SER A 132 -12.49 7.75 10.05
N ILE A 133 -11.54 8.68 9.90
CA ILE A 133 -11.26 9.72 10.90
C ILE A 133 -11.35 11.10 10.25
N LEU A 134 -12.05 12.04 10.90
CA LEU A 134 -12.04 13.46 10.57
C LEU A 134 -11.26 14.24 11.63
N LEU A 135 -10.32 15.08 11.21
CA LEU A 135 -9.68 16.11 12.04
C LEU A 135 -10.11 17.50 11.55
N CYS A 136 -10.70 18.31 12.43
CA CYS A 136 -11.19 19.65 12.07
C CYS A 136 -11.09 20.62 13.25
N PRO A 137 -10.67 21.89 13.05
CA PRO A 137 -10.63 22.88 14.13
C PRO A 137 -12.01 23.47 14.47
N ASP A 138 -12.98 23.42 13.55
CA ASP A 138 -14.33 23.96 13.73
C ASP A 138 -15.28 22.91 14.32
N GLU A 139 -15.60 23.05 15.62
CA GLU A 139 -16.56 22.19 16.32
C GLU A 139 -17.97 22.26 15.71
N GLY A 140 -18.38 23.43 15.22
CA GLY A 140 -19.66 23.60 14.54
C GLY A 140 -19.71 22.84 13.22
N PHE A 141 -18.60 22.81 12.48
CA PHE A 141 -18.50 21.99 11.27
C PHE A 141 -18.57 20.50 11.57
N ILE A 142 -17.87 20.03 12.61
CA ILE A 142 -17.91 18.62 13.03
C ILE A 142 -19.36 18.18 13.32
N LYS A 143 -20.14 18.99 14.04
CA LYS A 143 -21.56 18.71 14.30
C LYS A 143 -22.38 18.61 13.02
N ARG A 144 -22.13 19.50 12.04
CA ARG A 144 -22.80 19.43 10.72
C ARG A 144 -22.41 18.17 9.93
N VAL A 145 -21.18 17.68 10.06
CA VAL A 145 -20.76 16.39 9.47
C VAL A 145 -21.48 15.23 10.15
N GLU A 146 -21.60 15.24 11.47
CA GLU A 146 -22.36 14.23 12.23
C GLU A 146 -23.85 14.21 11.81
N GLU A 147 -24.48 15.37 11.66
CA GLU A 147 -25.84 15.51 11.13
C GLU A 147 -25.96 14.96 9.70
N ALA A 148 -24.99 15.27 8.83
CA ALA A 148 -24.96 14.75 7.46
C ALA A 148 -24.78 13.22 7.42
N ILE A 149 -23.98 12.64 8.32
CA ILE A 149 -23.84 11.19 8.48
C ILE A 149 -25.21 10.57 8.83
N GLN A 150 -25.93 11.14 9.80
CA GLN A 150 -27.25 10.64 10.21
C GLN A 150 -28.29 10.74 9.08
N GLU A 151 -28.24 11.82 8.29
CA GLU A 151 -29.13 12.03 7.15
C GLU A 151 -28.86 11.03 6.01
N LEU A 152 -27.59 10.81 5.67
CA LEU A 152 -27.19 10.09 4.46
C LEU A 152 -27.09 8.58 4.65
N LEU A 153 -26.71 8.11 5.85
CA LEU A 153 -26.47 6.70 6.13
C LEU A 153 -27.65 5.77 5.76
N PRO A 154 -28.93 6.11 6.03
CA PRO A 154 -30.06 5.25 5.68
C PRO A 154 -30.23 5.00 4.18
N SER A 155 -29.65 5.86 3.32
CA SER A 155 -29.69 5.70 1.86
C SER A 155 -28.60 4.78 1.30
N MET A 156 -27.63 4.39 2.12
CA MET A 156 -26.48 3.60 1.68
C MET A 156 -26.82 2.11 1.60
N PRO A 157 -26.54 1.41 0.48
CA PRO A 157 -26.79 -0.03 0.37
C PRO A 157 -26.07 -0.88 1.41
N ARG A 158 -24.91 -0.41 1.89
CA ARG A 158 -24.09 -1.07 2.92
C ARG A 158 -24.16 -0.36 4.29
N ALA A 159 -25.30 0.27 4.60
CA ALA A 159 -25.48 1.07 5.81
C ALA A 159 -25.06 0.34 7.11
N GLU A 160 -25.35 -0.95 7.25
CA GLU A 160 -24.97 -1.73 8.45
C GLU A 160 -23.44 -1.85 8.60
N VAL A 161 -22.72 -2.07 7.49
CA VAL A 161 -21.24 -2.17 7.49
C VAL A 161 -20.64 -0.81 7.83
N ILE A 162 -21.12 0.25 7.19
CA ILE A 162 -20.68 1.64 7.43
C ILE A 162 -20.92 2.00 8.91
N ALA A 163 -22.13 1.73 9.42
CA ALA A 163 -22.49 2.02 10.81
C ALA A 163 -21.56 1.29 11.80
N THR A 164 -21.27 0.02 11.55
CA THR A 164 -20.38 -0.81 12.39
C THR A 164 -18.96 -0.26 12.40
N SER A 165 -18.42 0.04 11.22
CA SER A 165 -17.09 0.65 11.05
C SER A 165 -16.98 2.00 11.78
N LEU A 166 -17.92 2.91 11.53
CA LEU A 166 -17.92 4.24 12.16
C LEU A 166 -18.10 4.17 13.68
N THR A 167 -18.96 3.27 14.19
CA THR A 167 -19.22 3.12 15.63
C THR A 167 -18.00 2.60 16.38
N HIS A 168 -17.30 1.61 15.82
CA HIS A 168 -16.21 0.95 16.53
C HIS A 168 -14.84 1.57 16.27
N ARG A 169 -14.65 2.20 15.11
CA ARG A 169 -13.33 2.67 14.65
C ARG A 169 -13.35 4.08 14.07
N GLY A 170 -14.52 4.65 13.81
CA GLY A 170 -14.63 6.02 13.36
C GLY A 170 -14.31 7.05 14.45
N ALA A 171 -13.84 8.22 14.06
CA ALA A 171 -13.63 9.33 14.99
C ALA A 171 -13.80 10.69 14.31
N LEU A 172 -14.55 11.59 14.96
CA LEU A 172 -14.61 13.00 14.60
C LEU A 172 -13.87 13.79 15.69
N VAL A 173 -12.74 14.38 15.34
CA VAL A 173 -11.79 14.94 16.32
C VAL A 173 -11.65 16.44 16.13
N LYS A 174 -11.99 17.18 17.19
CA LYS A 174 -11.74 18.62 17.26
C LYS A 174 -10.26 18.87 17.56
N VAL A 175 -9.57 19.58 16.68
CA VAL A 175 -8.19 20.03 16.88
C VAL A 175 -8.13 21.53 17.21
N ARG A 176 -6.97 22.05 17.59
CA ARG A 176 -6.73 23.48 17.83
C ARG A 176 -6.69 24.25 16.53
N ASP A 177 -5.97 23.74 15.55
CA ASP A 177 -5.78 24.32 14.21
C ASP A 177 -5.36 23.24 13.20
N MET A 178 -5.21 23.63 11.93
CA MET A 178 -4.77 22.72 10.86
C MET A 178 -3.32 22.24 11.02
N ALA A 179 -2.45 22.97 11.73
CA ALA A 179 -1.08 22.52 11.97
C ALA A 179 -1.06 21.34 12.96
N GLU A 180 -1.88 21.39 14.01
CA GLU A 180 -2.10 20.24 14.89
C GLU A 180 -2.72 19.06 14.12
N ALA A 181 -3.67 19.32 13.22
CA ALA A 181 -4.23 18.27 12.36
C ALA A 181 -3.14 17.54 11.55
N CYS A 182 -2.20 18.29 10.95
CA CYS A 182 -1.07 17.73 10.21
C CYS A 182 -0.10 16.95 11.12
N ALA A 183 0.14 17.43 12.35
CA ALA A 183 0.97 16.73 13.33
C ALA A 183 0.36 15.36 13.71
N ILE A 184 -0.95 15.34 14.00
CA ILE A 184 -1.70 14.11 14.29
C ILE A 184 -1.72 13.20 13.06
N ALA A 185 -1.92 13.73 11.85
CA ALA A 185 -1.87 12.94 10.61
C ALA A 185 -0.53 12.23 10.42
N ASN A 186 0.58 12.93 10.66
CA ASN A 186 1.92 12.35 10.66
C ASN A 186 2.10 11.30 11.75
N GLU A 187 1.48 11.50 12.91
CA GLU A 187 1.46 10.49 13.95
C GLU A 187 0.71 9.25 13.47
N ILE A 188 -0.52 9.39 12.99
CA ILE A 188 -1.38 8.30 12.48
C ILE A 188 -0.69 7.55 11.33
N ALA A 189 -0.09 8.26 10.37
CA ALA A 189 0.49 7.71 9.14
C ALA A 189 -0.54 6.86 8.36
N PRO A 190 -1.65 7.48 7.89
CA PRO A 190 -2.79 6.77 7.32
C PRO A 190 -2.47 6.15 5.96
N GLU A 191 -3.30 5.18 5.56
CA GLU A 191 -3.35 4.66 4.19
C GLU A 191 -3.73 5.78 3.21
N HIS A 192 -4.93 6.36 3.37
CA HIS A 192 -5.41 7.50 2.59
C HIS A 192 -5.47 8.77 3.46
N LEU A 193 -4.94 9.88 2.95
CA LEU A 193 -5.04 11.20 3.56
C LEU A 193 -5.70 12.19 2.61
N GLU A 194 -6.87 12.69 2.99
CA GLU A 194 -7.50 13.82 2.30
C GLU A 194 -7.24 15.13 3.03
N ILE A 195 -6.89 16.17 2.26
CA ILE A 195 -6.74 17.53 2.77
C ILE A 195 -7.77 18.41 2.07
N SER A 196 -8.94 18.52 2.69
CA SER A 196 -10.10 19.26 2.22
C SER A 196 -10.12 20.66 2.84
N ALA A 197 -9.33 21.58 2.27
CA ALA A 197 -9.12 22.93 2.80
C ALA A 197 -9.02 23.99 1.69
N LEU A 198 -9.04 25.27 2.06
CA LEU A 198 -8.81 26.42 1.16
C LEU A 198 -7.38 26.44 0.58
N GLU A 199 -6.38 26.14 1.40
CA GLU A 199 -4.96 26.13 1.03
C GLU A 199 -4.37 24.70 1.14
N PRO A 200 -4.86 23.71 0.37
CA PRO A 200 -4.51 22.31 0.59
C PRO A 200 -3.01 22.05 0.37
N GLN A 201 -2.34 22.77 -0.54
CA GLN A 201 -0.91 22.61 -0.82
C GLN A 201 -0.04 23.00 0.38
N LYS A 202 -0.44 24.03 1.13
CA LYS A 202 0.26 24.49 2.34
C LYS A 202 0.28 23.38 3.39
N TRP A 203 -0.86 22.75 3.64
CA TRP A 203 -0.98 21.67 4.62
C TRP A 203 -0.35 20.38 4.11
N GLY A 204 -0.46 20.08 2.81
CA GLY A 204 0.20 18.94 2.19
C GLY A 204 1.73 18.96 2.35
N ALA A 205 2.35 20.14 2.34
CA ALA A 205 3.79 20.29 2.56
C ALA A 205 4.24 19.90 3.99
N GLU A 206 3.33 19.89 4.96
CA GLU A 206 3.60 19.49 6.35
C GLU A 206 3.49 17.97 6.57
N ILE A 207 3.01 17.22 5.57
CA ILE A 207 2.80 15.78 5.65
C ILE A 207 4.08 15.03 5.26
N ARG A 208 4.50 14.14 6.16
CA ARG A 208 5.65 13.23 6.03
C ARG A 208 5.23 11.77 5.81
N HIS A 209 4.08 11.37 6.34
CA HIS A 209 3.62 9.98 6.32
C HIS A 209 2.16 9.88 5.89
N ALA A 210 1.93 9.33 4.70
CA ALA A 210 0.64 8.88 4.19
C ALA A 210 0.90 7.93 3.01
N GLY A 211 0.02 6.96 2.78
CA GLY A 211 0.09 6.10 1.59
C GLY A 211 -0.22 6.89 0.32
N ALA A 212 -1.39 7.52 0.29
CA ALA A 212 -1.81 8.47 -0.75
C ALA A 212 -2.30 9.78 -0.13
N ILE A 213 -2.02 10.90 -0.80
CA ILE A 213 -2.44 12.24 -0.36
C ILE A 213 -3.31 12.86 -1.45
N PHE A 214 -4.52 13.25 -1.06
CA PHE A 214 -5.51 13.90 -1.91
C PHE A 214 -5.66 15.36 -1.50
N LEU A 215 -5.40 16.28 -2.44
CA LEU A 215 -5.26 17.72 -2.14
C LEU A 215 -6.42 18.53 -2.73
N GLY A 216 -7.26 19.07 -1.85
CA GLY A 216 -8.33 19.99 -2.20
C GLY A 216 -9.70 19.32 -2.26
N ARG A 217 -10.74 20.15 -2.24
CA ARG A 217 -12.13 19.72 -1.99
C ARG A 217 -12.75 18.85 -3.09
N TYR A 218 -12.16 18.82 -4.27
CA TYR A 218 -12.65 18.05 -5.42
C TYR A 218 -11.88 16.74 -5.63
N THR A 219 -10.93 16.43 -4.76
CA THR A 219 -10.02 15.32 -4.90
C THR A 219 -10.36 14.29 -3.84
N SER A 220 -11.42 13.52 -4.06
CA SER A 220 -11.78 12.42 -3.15
C SER A 220 -10.92 11.17 -3.39
N GLU A 221 -10.80 10.33 -2.36
CA GLU A 221 -10.13 9.03 -2.39
C GLU A 221 -10.59 8.18 -3.57
N SER A 222 -11.90 8.21 -3.86
CA SER A 222 -12.50 7.47 -4.97
C SER A 222 -11.82 7.75 -6.31
N LEU A 223 -11.35 8.97 -6.57
CA LEU A 223 -10.64 9.26 -7.82
C LEU A 223 -9.30 8.51 -7.89
N GLY A 224 -8.58 8.41 -6.76
CA GLY A 224 -7.34 7.63 -6.66
C GLY A 224 -7.56 6.15 -6.84
N ASP A 225 -8.62 5.63 -6.23
CA ASP A 225 -8.97 4.21 -6.27
C ASP A 225 -9.29 3.68 -7.66
N TYR A 226 -9.77 4.55 -8.55
CA TYR A 226 -10.33 4.12 -9.83
C TYR A 226 -9.62 4.68 -11.06
N CYS A 227 -9.25 5.97 -11.09
CA CYS A 227 -8.96 6.61 -12.39
C CYS A 227 -7.88 7.70 -12.41
N ALA A 228 -7.41 8.22 -11.28
CA ALA A 228 -6.44 9.32 -11.25
C ALA A 228 -5.02 8.90 -11.67
N GLY A 229 -4.68 7.61 -11.56
CA GLY A 229 -3.38 7.06 -11.96
C GLY A 229 -2.49 6.51 -10.84
N PRO A 230 -2.44 7.10 -9.63
CA PRO A 230 -1.76 6.49 -8.48
C PRO A 230 -2.30 5.09 -8.15
N ASN A 231 -1.51 4.31 -7.41
CA ASN A 231 -1.88 2.94 -7.05
C ASN A 231 -2.61 2.90 -5.71
N HIS A 232 -3.75 2.21 -5.65
CA HIS A 232 -4.54 2.06 -4.41
C HIS A 232 -4.12 0.87 -3.53
N VAL A 233 -3.11 0.09 -3.94
CA VAL A 233 -2.53 -0.92 -3.05
C VAL A 233 -1.54 -0.20 -2.15
N LEU A 234 -2.05 0.24 -1.00
CA LEU A 234 -1.37 1.18 -0.11
C LEU A 234 -0.98 0.56 1.22
N PRO A 235 0.04 1.13 1.89
CA PRO A 235 0.43 0.72 3.23
C PRO A 235 -0.60 1.14 4.29
N THR A 236 -1.18 0.17 4.99
CA THR A 236 -2.17 0.40 6.06
C THR A 236 -1.59 0.26 7.46
N SER A 237 -2.35 0.56 8.51
CA SER A 237 -1.98 0.32 9.91
C SER A 237 -0.62 0.92 10.29
N ARG A 238 -0.44 2.21 9.98
CA ARG A 238 0.77 3.02 10.23
C ARG A 238 2.01 2.63 9.41
N THR A 239 1.91 1.66 8.51
CA THR A 239 3.07 1.18 7.73
C THR A 239 3.53 2.20 6.67
N ALA A 240 2.72 3.23 6.38
CA ALA A 240 3.12 4.38 5.55
C ALA A 240 4.36 5.14 6.07
N ARG A 241 4.81 4.83 7.29
CA ARG A 241 6.08 5.33 7.86
C ARG A 241 7.33 4.74 7.21
N PHE A 242 7.23 3.55 6.61
CA PHE A 242 8.38 2.82 6.07
C PHE A 242 8.08 2.04 4.78
N SER A 243 6.82 2.01 4.35
CA SER A 243 6.36 1.37 3.13
C SER A 243 5.81 2.41 2.15
N SER A 244 5.77 2.04 0.88
CA SER A 244 5.24 2.87 -0.22
C SER A 244 4.06 2.19 -0.90
N PRO A 245 3.23 2.94 -1.65
CA PRO A 245 2.24 2.36 -2.57
C PRO A 245 2.88 1.31 -3.48
N LEU A 246 2.12 0.32 -3.92
CA LEU A 246 2.62 -0.62 -4.93
C LEU A 246 3.01 0.12 -6.22
N GLY A 247 4.21 -0.14 -6.73
CA GLY A 247 4.70 0.53 -7.94
C GLY A 247 5.52 -0.39 -8.85
N VAL A 248 6.00 0.16 -9.97
CA VAL A 248 6.90 -0.57 -10.89
C VAL A 248 8.15 -1.07 -10.16
N TYR A 249 8.64 -0.31 -9.19
CA TYR A 249 9.81 -0.66 -8.39
C TYR A 249 9.62 -1.91 -7.53
N ASP A 250 8.39 -2.32 -7.24
CA ASP A 250 8.11 -3.57 -6.54
C ASP A 250 8.38 -4.81 -7.39
N PHE A 251 8.43 -4.65 -8.71
CA PHE A 251 8.56 -5.74 -9.66
C PHE A 251 9.95 -5.80 -10.31
N ILE A 252 10.89 -5.00 -9.82
CA ILE A 252 12.29 -5.01 -10.28
C ILE A 252 13.24 -5.37 -9.13
N LYS A 253 14.43 -5.86 -9.49
CA LYS A 253 15.55 -6.05 -8.56
C LYS A 253 16.74 -5.22 -9.05
N ARG A 254 17.51 -4.67 -8.12
CA ARG A 254 18.74 -3.92 -8.41
C ARG A 254 19.94 -4.77 -8.03
N SER A 255 20.93 -4.84 -8.92
CA SER A 255 22.21 -5.50 -8.68
C SER A 255 23.33 -4.47 -8.71
N SER A 256 24.17 -4.45 -7.69
CA SER A 256 25.42 -3.68 -7.70
C SER A 256 26.44 -4.40 -8.57
N VAL A 257 26.99 -3.71 -9.56
CA VAL A 257 28.07 -4.21 -10.42
C VAL A 257 29.31 -3.39 -10.11
N ILE A 258 30.38 -4.07 -9.72
CA ILE A 258 31.65 -3.45 -9.35
C ILE A 258 32.73 -4.09 -10.22
N GLU A 259 33.43 -3.26 -10.98
CA GLU A 259 34.59 -3.63 -11.78
C GLU A 259 35.79 -2.81 -11.29
N VAL A 260 36.86 -3.50 -10.91
CA VAL A 260 38.08 -2.87 -10.36
C VAL A 260 39.24 -3.21 -11.27
N SER A 261 40.00 -2.19 -11.69
CA SER A 261 41.21 -2.38 -12.48
C SER A 261 42.35 -2.97 -11.65
N ALA A 262 43.40 -3.46 -12.32
CA ALA A 262 44.59 -3.95 -11.63
C ALA A 262 45.22 -2.88 -10.72
N GLU A 263 45.21 -1.62 -11.15
CA GLU A 263 45.68 -0.46 -10.37
C GLU A 263 44.77 -0.19 -9.17
N GLY A 264 43.45 -0.19 -9.37
CA GLY A 264 42.49 0.02 -8.28
C GLY A 264 42.58 -1.06 -7.21
N ALA A 265 42.86 -2.31 -7.61
CA ALA A 265 43.06 -3.42 -6.70
C ALA A 265 44.28 -3.23 -5.78
N GLN A 266 45.27 -2.42 -6.16
CA GLN A 266 46.41 -2.13 -5.28
C GLN A 266 45.96 -1.31 -4.06
N THR A 267 45.24 -0.21 -4.30
CA THR A 267 44.77 0.68 -3.24
C THR A 267 43.62 0.07 -2.43
N LEU A 268 42.62 -0.49 -3.11
CA LEU A 268 41.46 -1.08 -2.43
C LEU A 268 41.81 -2.40 -1.74
N GLY A 269 42.79 -3.13 -2.26
CA GLY A 269 43.26 -4.39 -1.70
C GLY A 269 43.83 -4.21 -0.29
N GLU A 270 44.68 -3.19 -0.09
CA GLU A 270 45.25 -2.84 1.22
C GLU A 270 44.15 -2.56 2.26
N ILE A 271 43.18 -1.72 1.90
CA ILE A 271 42.07 -1.35 2.78
C ILE A 271 41.23 -2.59 3.12
N ALA A 272 40.89 -3.40 2.12
CA ALA A 272 40.08 -4.60 2.31
C ALA A 272 40.81 -5.64 3.18
N ALA A 273 42.12 -5.81 3.00
CA ALA A 273 42.92 -6.74 3.78
C ALA A 273 43.03 -6.33 5.25
N GLU A 274 43.32 -5.06 5.53
CA GLU A 274 43.42 -4.54 6.90
C GLU A 274 42.11 -4.73 7.67
N LEU A 275 40.98 -4.33 7.06
CA LEU A 275 39.66 -4.53 7.67
C LEU A 275 39.36 -6.01 7.88
N ALA A 276 39.61 -6.86 6.88
CA ALA A 276 39.33 -8.29 6.97
C ALA A 276 40.20 -9.01 8.00
N TYR A 277 41.46 -8.61 8.21
CA TYR A 277 42.25 -9.14 9.32
C TYR A 277 41.74 -8.66 10.68
N GLY A 278 41.36 -7.38 10.81
CA GLY A 278 40.75 -6.83 12.01
C GLY A 278 39.45 -7.55 12.41
N GLU A 279 38.71 -8.04 11.42
CA GLU A 279 37.49 -8.86 11.60
C GLU A 279 37.76 -10.36 11.78
N GLY A 280 39.02 -10.81 11.68
CA GLY A 280 39.40 -12.22 11.79
C GLY A 280 39.00 -13.08 10.58
N LEU A 281 38.85 -12.48 9.40
CA LEU A 281 38.47 -13.12 8.13
C LEU A 281 39.67 -13.28 7.18
N GLN A 282 40.63 -14.15 7.53
CA GLN A 282 41.91 -14.24 6.80
C GLN A 282 41.74 -14.59 5.32
N ALA A 283 40.78 -15.42 4.95
CA ALA A 283 40.54 -15.77 3.55
C ALA A 283 40.10 -14.55 2.71
N HIS A 284 39.31 -13.64 3.29
CA HIS A 284 38.90 -12.40 2.62
C HIS A 284 40.11 -11.49 2.40
N ALA A 285 40.96 -11.30 3.43
CA ALA A 285 42.16 -10.49 3.33
C ALA A 285 43.13 -11.04 2.26
N ARG A 286 43.43 -12.35 2.32
CA ARG A 286 44.31 -13.00 1.34
C ARG A 286 43.78 -12.92 -0.08
N SER A 287 42.46 -12.99 -0.28
CA SER A 287 41.85 -12.84 -1.61
C SER A 287 42.12 -11.45 -2.21
N ALA A 288 42.08 -10.40 -1.40
CA ALA A 288 42.44 -9.05 -1.81
C ALA A 288 43.95 -8.92 -2.11
N GLU A 289 44.80 -9.39 -1.19
CA GLU A 289 46.26 -9.37 -1.33
C GLU A 289 46.78 -10.12 -2.56
N PHE A 290 46.18 -11.26 -2.93
CA PHE A 290 46.62 -12.02 -4.11
C PHE A 290 46.45 -11.27 -5.44
N ARG A 291 45.65 -10.22 -5.46
CA ARG A 291 45.46 -9.33 -6.63
C ARG A 291 46.33 -8.08 -6.55
N MET A 292 47.04 -7.89 -5.43
CA MET A 292 48.06 -6.87 -5.30
C MET A 292 49.37 -7.35 -5.91
N ARG A 293 50.20 -6.41 -6.37
CA ARG A 293 51.56 -6.67 -6.82
C ARG A 293 52.36 -7.07 -5.58
N GLN A 294 53.00 -8.23 -5.65
CA GLN A 294 53.95 -8.66 -4.64
C GLN A 294 55.14 -7.70 -4.71
N GLY A 295 55.39 -6.96 -3.64
CA GLY A 295 56.60 -6.15 -3.45
C GLY A 295 57.81 -7.03 -3.16
#